data_AF-A0A1E2WT86-F1
#
_entry.id   AF-A0A1E2WT86-F1
#
_cell.length_a   1.000
_cell.length_b   1.000
_cell.length_c   1.000
_cell.angle_alpha   90.00
_cell.angle_beta   90.00
_cell.angle_gamma   90.00
#
_symmetry.space_group_name_H-M   'P 1'
#
loop_
_entity.id
_entity.type
_entity.pdbx_description
1 polymer ?
#
loop_
_entity_poly.entity_id
_entity_poly.type
_entity_poly.pdbx_seq_one_letter_code
_entity_poly.pdbx_strand_id
1 'polypeptide(L)' 'MNNTEVRQQINQYLDVLSSERLQLVADFLAYLADKESEDATQELLDIPGFIESFEIGKKDITEGRVKSWRTIRNS' A
#
# COMPACT_ATOMS: atom_id res chain seq x y z
N MET A 1 -16.47 11.27 10.12
CA MET A 1 -15.34 11.30 11.07
C MET A 1 -14.04 11.43 10.28
N ASN A 2 -13.08 12.21 10.77
CA ASN A 2 -11.73 12.25 10.20
C ASN A 2 -10.89 11.04 10.67
N ASN A 3 -9.75 10.78 10.02
CA ASN A 3 -8.89 9.63 10.35
C ASN A 3 -8.43 9.60 11.82
N THR A 4 -8.23 10.78 12.42
CA THR A 4 -7.84 10.89 13.82
C THR A 4 -8.96 10.43 14.75
N GLU A 5 -10.20 10.86 14.49
CA GLU A 5 -11.39 10.44 15.25
C GLU A 5 -11.64 8.94 15.15
N VAL A 6 -11.49 8.37 13.95
CA VAL A 6 -11.64 6.91 13.73
C VAL A 6 -10.58 6.13 14.50
N ARG A 7 -9.30 6.53 14.41
CA ARG A 7 -8.22 5.89 15.16
C ARG A 7 -8.45 5.96 16.66
N GLN A 8 -8.91 7.11 17.17
CA GLN A 8 -9.15 7.29 18.59
C GLN A 8 -10.28 6.41 19.10
N GLN A 9 -11.36 6.26 18.31
CA GLN A 9 -12.45 5.35 18.64
C GLN A 9 -12.00 3.88 18.63
N ILE A 10 -11.17 3.47 17.66
CA ILE A 10 -10.60 2.10 17.63
C ILE A 10 -9.79 1.84 18.90
N ASN A 11 -8.89 2.74 19.28
CA ASN A 11 -8.06 2.59 20.48
C ASN A 11 -8.93 2.43 21.76
N GLN A 12 -10.00 3.21 21.88
CA GLN A 12 -10.93 3.10 23.01
C GLN A 12 -11.58 1.71 23.10
N TYR A 13 -11.89 1.08 21.96
CA TYR A 13 -12.40 -0.29 21.97
C TYR A 13 -11.30 -1.32 22.29
N LEU A 14 -10.09 -1.14 21.77
CA LEU A 14 -8.97 -2.04 22.07
C LEU A 14 -8.69 -2.11 23.59
N ASP A 15 -8.80 -0.99 24.31
CA ASP A 15 -8.53 -0.93 25.76
C ASP A 15 -9.50 -1.77 26.61
N VAL A 16 -10.70 -2.10 26.09
CA VAL A 16 -11.76 -2.80 26.84
C VAL A 16 -11.98 -4.26 26.40
N LEU A 17 -11.28 -4.71 25.36
CA LEU A 17 -11.44 -6.07 24.84
C LEU A 17 -10.66 -7.08 25.67
N SER A 18 -11.18 -8.31 25.73
CA SER A 18 -10.44 -9.45 26.27
C SER A 18 -9.27 -9.83 25.36
N SER A 19 -8.26 -10.53 25.90
CA SER A 19 -7.10 -10.98 25.12
C SER A 19 -7.47 -11.82 23.89
N GLU A 20 -8.47 -12.70 24.02
CA GLU A 20 -8.98 -13.50 22.89
C GLU A 20 -9.55 -12.62 21.77
N ARG A 21 -10.31 -11.58 22.14
CA ARG A 21 -10.87 -10.64 21.16
C ARG A 21 -9.80 -9.74 20.56
N LEU A 22 -8.79 -9.36 21.34
CA LEU A 22 -7.64 -8.62 20.84
C LEU A 22 -6.87 -9.42 19.79
N GLN A 23 -6.71 -10.73 19.98
CA GLN A 23 -6.07 -11.60 18.98
C GLN A 23 -6.87 -11.60 17.68
N LEU A 24 -8.19 -11.78 17.76
CA LEU A 24 -9.06 -11.73 16.57
C LEU A 24 -8.97 -10.38 15.85
N VAL A 25 -8.94 -9.27 16.59
CA VAL A 25 -8.80 -7.92 16.01
C VAL A 25 -7.43 -7.74 15.35
N ALA A 26 -6.35 -8.25 15.96
CA ALA A 26 -5.02 -8.20 15.38
C ALA A 26 -4.97 -8.97 14.04
N ASP A 27 -5.52 -10.17 13.99
CA ASP A 27 -5.59 -10.98 12.78
C ASP A 27 -6.40 -10.28 11.68
N PHE A 28 -7.52 -9.65 12.04
CA PHE A 28 -8.36 -8.92 11.09
C PHE A 28 -7.69 -7.63 10.57
N LEU A 29 -7.00 -6.87 11.43
CA LEU A 29 -6.26 -5.69 11.02
C LEU A 29 -5.09 -6.05 10.10
N ALA A 30 -4.40 -7.17 10.36
CA ALA A 30 -3.37 -7.69 9.46
C ALA A 30 -3.95 -8.03 8.07
N TYR A 31 -5.08 -8.75 8.04
CA TYR A 31 -5.79 -9.03 6.80
C TYR A 31 -6.16 -7.76 6.02
N LEU A 32 -6.68 -6.73 6.69
CA LEU A 32 -7.04 -5.47 6.04
C LEU A 32 -5.82 -4.74 5.48
N ALA A 33 -4.70 -4.72 6.21
CA ALA A 33 -3.46 -4.10 5.74
C ALA A 33 -2.90 -4.83 4.50
N ASP A 34 -2.92 -6.16 4.51
CA ASP A 34 -2.52 -6.97 3.37
C ASP A 34 -3.46 -6.72 2.17
N LYS A 35 -4.78 -6.70 2.40
CA LYS A 35 -5.78 -6.46 1.35
C LYS A 35 -5.65 -5.06 0.75
N GLU A 36 -5.41 -4.02 1.54
CA GLU A 36 -5.18 -2.66 1.04
C GLU A 36 -3.92 -2.60 0.16
N SER A 37 -2.88 -3.36 0.51
CA SER A 37 -1.68 -3.52 -0.33
C SER A 37 -1.95 -4.33 -1.61
N GLU A 38 -2.79 -5.36 -1.55
CA GLU A 38 -3.21 -6.16 -2.70
C GLU A 38 -4.13 -5.38 -3.64
N ASP A 39 -5.06 -4.59 -3.13
CA ASP A 39 -5.97 -3.77 -3.93
C ASP A 39 -5.18 -2.72 -4.73
N ALA A 40 -4.18 -2.08 -4.11
CA ALA A 40 -3.24 -1.21 -4.82
C ALA A 40 -2.42 -1.95 -5.91
N THR A 41 -2.16 -3.24 -5.72
CA THR A 41 -1.48 -4.08 -6.72
C THR A 41 -2.44 -4.48 -7.84
N GLN A 42 -3.70 -4.78 -7.53
CA GLN A 42 -4.73 -5.13 -8.50
C GLN A 42 -5.07 -3.94 -9.40
N GLU A 43 -5.15 -2.72 -8.84
CA GLU A 43 -5.30 -1.49 -9.63
C GLU A 43 -4.20 -1.35 -10.70
N LEU A 44 -2.96 -1.73 -10.39
CA LEU A 44 -1.86 -1.72 -11.35
C LEU A 44 -2.00 -2.83 -12.41
N LEU A 45 -2.46 -4.01 -12.02
CA LEU A 45 -2.68 -5.14 -12.93
C LEU A 45 -3.84 -4.90 -13.92
N ASP A 46 -4.82 -4.10 -13.52
CA ASP A 46 -5.96 -3.73 -14.36
C ASP A 46 -5.60 -2.68 -15.43
N ILE A 47 -4.44 -2.03 -15.33
CA ILE A 47 -3.93 -1.10 -16.35
C ILE A 47 -3.49 -1.91 -17.59
N PRO A 48 -4.11 -1.71 -18.76
CA PRO A 48 -3.72 -2.42 -19.98
C PRO A 48 -2.25 -2.21 -20.33
N GLY A 49 -1.50 -3.30 -20.51
CA GLY A 49 -0.08 -3.24 -20.87
C GLY A 49 0.87 -2.87 -19.72
N PHE A 50 0.39 -2.80 -18.47
CA PHE A 50 1.23 -2.46 -17.32
C PHE A 50 2.38 -3.44 -17.09
N ILE A 51 2.11 -4.75 -17.13
CA ILE A 51 3.14 -5.77 -16.91
C ILE A 51 4.29 -5.64 -17.93
N GLU A 52 3.97 -5.43 -19.20
CA GLU A 52 4.97 -5.22 -20.24
C GLU A 52 5.77 -3.94 -19.99
N SER A 53 5.09 -2.84 -19.69
CA SER A 53 5.72 -1.55 -19.38
C SER A 53 6.62 -1.61 -18.13
N PHE A 54 6.22 -2.39 -17.13
CA PHE A 54 6.95 -2.61 -15.90
C PHE A 54 8.24 -3.41 -16.14
N GLU A 55 8.18 -4.49 -16.92
CA GLU A 55 9.37 -5.26 -17.28
C GLU A 55 10.34 -4.46 -18.16
N ILE A 56 9.83 -3.64 -19.09
CA ILE A 56 10.64 -2.69 -19.86
C ILE A 56 11.34 -1.70 -18.92
N GLY A 57 10.62 -1.12 -17.95
CA GLY A 57 11.20 -0.20 -16.96
C GLY A 57 12.31 -0.84 -16.12
N LYS A 58 12.14 -2.10 -15.69
CA LYS A 58 13.20 -2.87 -14.99
C LYS A 58 14.45 -3.06 -15.85
N LYS A 59 14.25 -3.34 -17.14
CA LYS A 59 15.36 -3.44 -18.10
C LYS A 59 16.04 -2.09 -18.31
N ASP A 60 15.28 -1.01 -18.44
CA ASP A 60 15.81 0.36 -18.59
C ASP A 60 16.68 0.78 -17.39
N ILE A 61 16.26 0.44 -16.16
CA ILE A 61 17.06 0.68 -14.94
C ILE A 61 18.38 -0.09 -15.01
N THR A 62 18.32 -1.37 -15.34
CA THR A 62 19.51 -2.24 -15.43
C THR A 62 20.48 -1.77 -16.51
N GLU A 63 19.97 -1.28 -17.63
CA GLU A 63 20.75 -0.82 -18.79
C GLU A 63 21.11 0.68 -18.68
N GLY A 64 20.81 1.33 -17.55
CA GLY A 64 21.16 2.73 -17.29
C GLY A 64 20.37 3.74 -18.14
N ARG A 65 19.28 3.33 -18.80
CA ARG A 65 18.36 4.19 -19.55
C ARG A 65 17.42 4.97 -18.63
N VAL A 66 18.00 5.71 -17.70
CA VAL A 66 17.28 6.54 -16.73
C VAL A 66 17.73 7.99 -16.85
N LYS A 67 16.82 8.92 -16.60
CA LYS A 67 17.15 10.34 -16.47
C LYS A 67 17.10 10.74 -15.01
N SER A 68 18.08 11.54 -14.56
CA SER A 68 18.03 12.11 -13.22
C SER A 68 16.80 13.00 -13.08
N TRP A 69 16.12 12.89 -11.94
CA TRP A 69 15.00 13.77 -11.60
C TRP A 69 15.35 15.26 -11.72
N ARG A 70 16.57 15.65 -11.36
CA ARG A 70 17.04 17.04 -11.47
C ARG A 70 17.08 17.53 -12.92
N THR A 71 17.39 16.65 -13.86
CA THR A 71 17.37 16.96 -15.30
C THR A 71 15.94 17.18 -15.78
N ILE A 72 15.00 16.33 -15.37
CA ILE A 72 13.58 16.43 -15.74
C ILE A 72 12.94 17.70 -15.15
N ARG A 73 13.19 18.00 -13.87
CA ARG A 73 12.59 19.15 -13.18
C ARG A 73 12.97 20.51 -13.80
N ASN A 74 14.13 20.57 -14.43
CA ASN A 74 14.66 21.79 -15.05
C ASN A 74 14.49 21.77 -16.58
N SER A 75 13.69 20.84 -17.12
CA SER A 75 13.36 20.73 -18.54
C SER A 75 12.24 21.68 -18.94
#